data_AF-A0A5N5SSB1-F1
#
_entry.id   AF-A0A5N5SSB1-F1
#
_cell.length_a   1.000
_cell.length_b   1.000
_cell.length_c   1.000
_cell.angle_alpha   90.00
_cell.angle_beta   90.00
_cell.angle_gamma   90.00
#
_symmetry.space_group_name_H-M   'P 1'
#
loop_
_entity.id
_entity.type
_entity.pdbx_description
1 polymer ?
#
loop_
_entity_poly.entity_id
_entity_poly.type
_entity_poly.pdbx_seq_one_letter_code
_entity_poly.pdbx_strand_id
1 'polypeptide(L)'
;MFSSGPNYSKLKTNLRLAINRLKLLEKKKTELALKARKEIADYISTGKLERAKIRVEHIIREDYLVEAMEVTEMYCDLMLARFGTYSTDERFG
;
A
#
# COMPACT_ATOMS: atom_id res chain seq x y z
N MET A 1 10.82 18.92 -30.03
CA MET A 1 11.88 18.10 -29.38
C MET A 1 11.29 17.50 -28.12
N PHE A 2 10.81 16.25 -28.19
CA PHE A 2 10.35 15.52 -27.01
C PHE A 2 11.56 14.77 -26.44
N SER A 3 12.07 15.18 -25.28
CA SER A 3 13.06 14.35 -24.58
C SER A 3 12.30 13.18 -23.92
N SER A 4 12.25 12.04 -24.60
CA SER A 4 11.61 10.81 -24.11
C SER A 4 12.53 9.97 -23.22
N GLY A 5 13.47 10.59 -22.50
CA GLY A 5 14.39 9.91 -21.61
C GLY A 5 13.85 9.81 -20.17
N PRO A 6 14.02 8.67 -19.47
CA PRO A 6 13.60 8.53 -18.08
C PRO A 6 14.40 9.45 -17.15
N ASN A 7 13.71 10.20 -16.28
CA ASN A 7 14.36 11.01 -15.26
C ASN A 7 14.61 10.18 -13.99
N TYR A 8 15.79 9.57 -13.91
CA TYR A 8 16.21 8.71 -12.80
C TYR A 8 16.23 9.42 -11.43
N SER A 9 16.62 10.69 -11.37
CA SER A 9 16.60 11.45 -10.09
C SER A 9 15.18 11.61 -9.55
N LYS A 10 14.23 11.91 -10.43
CA LYS A 10 12.81 12.02 -10.10
C LYS A 10 12.23 10.66 -9.68
N LEU A 11 12.60 9.58 -10.37
CA LEU A 11 12.18 8.22 -10.03
C LEU A 11 12.64 7.83 -8.61
N LYS A 12 13.92 8.02 -8.29
CA LYS A 12 14.48 7.72 -6.96
C LYS A 12 13.76 8.47 -5.84
N THR A 13 13.46 9.75 -6.08
CA THR A 13 12.72 10.58 -5.12
C THR A 13 11.29 10.08 -4.93
N ASN A 14 10.58 9.78 -6.02
CA ASN A 14 9.21 9.29 -5.97
C ASN A 14 9.10 7.91 -5.31
N LEU A 15 10.05 7.00 -5.53
CA LEU A 15 10.07 5.70 -4.86
C LEU A 15 10.17 5.85 -3.33
N ARG A 16 11.07 6.73 -2.84
CA ARG A 16 11.20 7.00 -1.40
C ARG A 16 9.92 7.62 -0.81
N LEU A 17 9.26 8.51 -1.55
CA LEU A 17 7.98 9.08 -1.14
C LEU A 17 6.87 8.04 -1.12
N ALA A 18 6.84 7.14 -2.11
CA ALA A 18 5.87 6.06 -2.18
C ALA A 18 5.99 5.11 -0.99
N ILE A 19 7.20 4.66 -0.64
CA ILE A 19 7.46 3.80 0.53
C ILE A 19 6.96 4.47 1.80
N ASN A 20 7.36 5.72 2.06
CA ASN A 20 6.90 6.43 3.26
C ASN A 20 5.37 6.57 3.31
N ARG A 21 4.73 6.79 2.16
CA ARG A 21 3.27 6.90 2.07
C ARG A 21 2.57 5.56 2.31
N LEU A 22 3.12 4.46 1.81
CA LEU A 22 2.58 3.11 2.02
C LEU A 22 2.61 2.75 3.50
N LYS A 23 3.75 2.89 4.18
CA LYS A 23 3.88 2.71 5.66
C LYS A 23 2.83 3.48 6.46
N LEU A 24 2.60 4.75 6.10
CA LEU A 24 1.61 5.58 6.78
C LEU A 24 0.18 5.09 6.54
N LEU A 25 -0.13 4.66 5.31
CA LEU A 25 -1.44 4.14 4.95
C LEU A 25 -1.72 2.79 5.61
N GLU A 26 -0.75 1.88 5.64
CA GLU A 26 -0.82 0.59 6.32
C GLU A 26 -1.15 0.77 7.80
N LYS A 27 -0.39 1.63 8.50
CA LYS A 27 -0.65 1.95 9.91
C LYS A 27 -2.04 2.54 10.13
N LYS A 28 -2.46 3.48 9.27
CA LYS A 28 -3.79 4.09 9.37
C LYS A 28 -4.91 3.07 9.15
N LYS A 29 -4.75 2.19 8.15
CA LYS A 29 -5.75 1.21 7.76
C LYS A 29 -5.89 0.09 8.79
N THR A 30 -4.78 -0.39 9.35
CA THR A 30 -4.78 -1.37 10.46
C THR A 30 -5.47 -0.82 11.71
N GLU A 31 -5.22 0.44 12.09
CA GLU A 31 -5.93 1.08 13.20
C GLU A 31 -7.45 1.21 12.95
N LEU A 32 -7.85 1.54 11.72
CA LEU A 32 -9.26 1.60 11.33
C LEU A 32 -9.92 0.21 11.33
N ALA A 33 -9.22 -0.83 10.90
CA ALA A 33 -9.70 -2.20 10.92
C ALA A 33 -9.96 -2.67 12.37
N LEU A 34 -9.07 -2.35 13.32
CA LEU A 34 -9.27 -2.65 14.74
C LEU A 34 -10.54 -1.98 15.31
N LYS A 35 -10.82 -0.73 14.93
CA LYS A 35 -12.05 -0.04 15.33
C LYS A 35 -13.28 -0.69 14.70
N ALA A 36 -13.22 -1.03 13.42
CA ALA A 36 -14.33 -1.67 12.70
C ALA A 36 -14.66 -3.07 13.27
N ARG A 37 -13.68 -3.81 13.79
CA ARG A 37 -13.91 -5.10 14.49
C ARG A 37 -14.75 -4.93 15.76
N LYS A 38 -14.60 -3.81 16.49
CA LYS A 38 -15.47 -3.50 17.65
C LYS A 38 -16.90 -3.21 17.22
N GLU A 39 -17.09 -2.47 16.12
CA GLU A 39 -18.44 -2.19 15.58
C GLU A 39 -19.19 -3.48 15.19
N ILE A 40 -18.48 -4.51 14.71
CA ILE A 40 -19.08 -5.81 14.42
C ILE A 40 -19.61 -6.47 15.70
N ALA A 41 -18.83 -6.42 16.80
CA ALA A 41 -19.29 -6.95 18.08
C ALA A 41 -20.57 -6.24 18.56
N ASP A 42 -20.67 -4.92 18.35
CA ASP A 42 -21.87 -4.14 18.67
C ASP A 42 -23.06 -4.51 17.77
N TYR A 43 -22.84 -4.80 16.50
CA TYR A 43 -23.91 -5.27 15.61
C TYR A 43 -24.40 -6.68 15.99
N ILE A 44 -23.50 -7.57 16.43
CA ILE A 44 -23.88 -8.90 16.89
C ILE A 44 -24.66 -8.81 18.21
N SER A 45 -24.20 -8.00 19.17
CA SER A 45 -24.88 -7.85 20.46
C SER A 45 -26.28 -7.23 20.35
N THR A 46 -26.49 -6.36 19.35
CA THR A 46 -27.79 -5.76 19.03
C THR A 46 -28.67 -6.61 18.10
N GLY A 47 -28.23 -7.82 17.73
CA GLY A 47 -28.98 -8.76 16.89
C GLY A 47 -29.02 -8.42 15.39
N LYS A 48 -28.22 -7.46 14.92
CA LYS A 48 -28.20 -6.98 13.52
C LYS A 48 -27.24 -7.79 12.65
N LEU A 49 -27.50 -9.09 12.50
CA LEU A 49 -26.59 -10.03 11.84
C LEU A 49 -26.30 -9.70 10.36
N GLU A 50 -27.30 -9.30 9.58
CA GLU A 50 -27.07 -8.94 8.16
C GLU A 50 -26.14 -7.73 8.01
N ARG A 51 -26.28 -6.74 8.89
CA ARG A 51 -25.37 -5.57 8.90
C ARG A 51 -23.97 -5.95 9.36
N ALA A 52 -23.85 -6.88 10.31
CA ALA A 52 -22.57 -7.44 10.73
C ALA A 52 -21.87 -8.16 9.58
N LYS A 53 -22.58 -8.98 8.79
CA LYS A 53 -22.01 -9.68 7.62
C LYS A 53 -21.45 -8.71 6.58
N ILE A 54 -22.23 -7.70 6.18
CA ILE A 54 -21.76 -6.67 5.24
C ILE A 54 -20.52 -5.95 5.78
N ARG A 55 -20.49 -5.66 7.10
CA ARG A 55 -19.34 -5.02 7.74
C ARG A 55 -18.10 -5.91 7.74
N VAL A 56 -18.25 -7.21 8.00
CA VAL A 56 -17.17 -8.20 7.93
C VAL A 56 -16.56 -8.25 6.53
N GLU A 57 -17.37 -8.34 5.48
CA GLU A 57 -16.87 -8.37 4.09
C GLU A 57 -16.06 -7.12 3.74
N HIS A 58 -16.46 -5.96 4.26
CA HIS A 58 -15.71 -4.72 4.07
C HIS A 58 -14.36 -4.78 4.78
N ILE A 59 -14.29 -5.31 6.01
CA ILE A 59 -13.02 -5.47 6.74
C ILE A 59 -12.10 -6.43 5.99
N ILE A 60 -12.61 -7.56 5.50
CA ILE A 60 -11.80 -8.54 4.75
C ILE A 60 -11.17 -7.88 3.51
N ARG A 61 -11.93 -7.05 2.77
CA ARG A 61 -11.39 -6.30 1.62
C ARG A 61 -10.32 -5.29 2.02
N GLU A 62 -10.48 -4.63 3.16
CA GLU A 62 -9.48 -3.69 3.67
C GLU A 62 -8.22 -4.41 4.17
N ASP A 63 -8.34 -5.59 4.79
CA ASP A 63 -7.21 -6.41 5.20
C ASP A 63 -6.39 -6.85 3.97
N TYR A 64 -7.04 -7.33 2.90
CA TYR A 64 -6.36 -7.63 1.63
C TYR A 64 -5.69 -6.40 0.97
N LEU A 65 -6.29 -5.22 1.13
CA LEU A 65 -5.70 -3.99 0.59
C LEU A 65 -4.40 -3.64 1.33
N VAL A 66 -4.34 -3.85 2.65
CA VAL A 66 -3.13 -3.64 3.45
C VAL A 66 -2.04 -4.62 3.01
N GLU A 67 -2.36 -5.91 2.87
CA GLU A 67 -1.39 -6.91 2.37
C GLU A 67 -0.84 -6.54 0.98
N ALA A 68 -1.71 -6.03 0.09
CA ALA A 68 -1.27 -5.55 -1.22
C ALA A 68 -0.36 -4.31 -1.15
N MET A 69 -0.58 -3.43 -0.18
CA MET A 69 0.30 -2.28 0.07
C MET A 69 1.69 -2.74 0.53
N GLU A 70 1.77 -3.70 1.44
CA GLU A 70 3.03 -4.26 1.95
C GLU A 70 3.86 -4.89 0.81
N VAL A 71 3.20 -5.66 -0.06
CA VAL A 71 3.84 -6.24 -1.25
C VAL A 71 4.35 -5.14 -2.20
N THR A 72 3.55 -4.08 -2.40
CA THR A 72 3.93 -2.95 -3.26
C THR A 72 5.11 -2.17 -2.68
N GLU A 73 5.14 -1.98 -1.36
CA GLU A 73 6.25 -1.36 -0.64
C GLU A 73 7.54 -2.16 -0.84
N MET A 74 7.49 -3.47 -0.62
CA MET A 74 8.63 -4.36 -0.80
C MET A 74 9.21 -4.25 -2.22
N TYR A 75 8.37 -4.17 -3.25
CA TYR A 75 8.84 -3.96 -4.61
C TYR A 75 9.47 -2.58 -4.81
N CYS A 76 8.91 -1.51 -4.23
CA CYS A 76 9.50 -0.18 -4.28
C CYS A 76 10.88 -0.16 -3.62
N ASP A 77 11.04 -0.83 -2.48
CA ASP A 77 12.32 -0.98 -1.78
C ASP A 77 13.32 -1.80 -2.60
N LEU A 78 12.89 -2.90 -3.22
CA LEU A 78 13.72 -3.71 -4.11
C LEU A 78 14.23 -2.89 -5.30
N MET A 79 13.36 -2.10 -5.93
CA MET A 79 13.74 -1.22 -7.04
C MET A 79 14.75 -0.15 -6.61
N LEU A 80 14.60 0.41 -5.41
CA LEU A 80 15.58 1.34 -4.85
C LEU A 80 16.92 0.68 -4.51
N ALA A 81 16.90 -0.55 -3.99
CA ALA A 81 18.12 -1.30 -3.70
C ALA A 81 18.92 -1.62 -4.96
N ARG A 82 18.22 -1.91 -6.07
CA ARG A 82 18.81 -2.19 -7.40
C ARG A 82 18.98 -0.96 -8.28
N PHE A 83 18.81 0.25 -7.75
CA PHE A 83 18.83 1.49 -8.52
C PHE A 83 20.14 1.71 -9.30
N GLY A 84 21.25 1.20 -8.77
CA GLY A 84 22.56 1.23 -9.43
C GLY A 84 22.52 0.62 -10.83
N THR A 85 21.92 -0.56 -10.97
CA THR A 85 21.82 -1.31 -12.23
C THR A 85 21.01 -0.54 -13.28
N TYR A 86 19.83 -0.03 -12.93
CA TYR A 86 18.95 0.68 -13.88
C TYR A 86 19.53 2.01 -14.36
N SER A 87 20.32 2.70 -13.52
CA SER A 87 20.95 3.97 -13.88
C SER A 87 22.28 3.82 -14.65
N THR A 88 22.84 2.62 -14.73
CA THR A 88 24.11 2.33 -15.44
C THR A 88 23.92 1.61 -16.77
N ASP A 89 22.83 0.86 -16.95
CA ASP A 89 22.58 0.07 -18.17
C ASP A 89 22.44 0.93 -19.45
N GLU A 90 22.04 2.20 -19.34
CA GLU A 90 22.00 3.14 -20.48
C GLU A 90 23.36 3.71 -20.90
N ARG A 91 24.47 3.42 -20.18
CA ARG A 91 25.81 3.90 -20.58
C ARG A 91 26.52 3.01 -21.61
N PHE A 92 25.91 1.89 -22.02
CA PHE A 92 26.45 0.97 -23.03
C PHE A 92 25.56 0.83 -24.28
N GLY A 93 24.58 1.73 -24.47
CA GLY A 93 23.76 1.85 -25.69
C GLY A 93 24.17 3.03 -26.56
#